data_AF-A1CTU6-F1
#
_entry.id   AF-A1CTU6-F1
#
_cell.length_a   1.000
_cell.length_b   1.000
_cell.length_c   1.000
_cell.angle_alpha   90.00
_cell.angle_beta   90.00
_cell.angle_gamma   90.00
#
_symmetry.space_group_name_H-M   'P 1'
#
loop_
_entity.id
_entity.type
_entity.pdbx_description
1 polymer ?
#
loop_
_entity_poly.entity_id
_entity_poly.type
_entity_poly.pdbx_seq_one_letter_code
_entity_poly.pdbx_strand_id
1 'polypeptide(L)'
;MISQPLKLAGHLAIFSLVNADCVLHTTLKEQVTKPEKRPELCQAMGPDSWTFAMQISAVSVPTFDGDNPFAGYTGTKSFIVYDNNCIAKGVYSPDNEDNDCGIPYWINDIGMPYDIKISQVNMALGAGDFTIGYANGDYMIGENGATCQDISKGLRAVTACHTAFPINGEPK
;
A
#
# COMPACT_ATOMS: atom_id res chain seq x y z
N MET A 1 66.19 -12.26 -25.39
CA MET A 1 65.07 -12.76 -24.58
C MET A 1 64.09 -11.63 -24.38
N ILE A 2 62.93 -11.69 -25.02
CA ILE A 2 61.89 -10.64 -24.98
C ILE A 2 60.80 -11.16 -24.04
N SER A 3 60.60 -10.48 -22.92
CA SER A 3 59.52 -10.76 -21.97
C SER A 3 58.38 -9.77 -22.21
N GLN A 4 57.22 -10.27 -22.67
CA GLN A 4 55.98 -9.50 -22.71
C GLN A 4 55.20 -9.72 -21.42
N PRO A 5 54.76 -8.68 -20.71
CA PRO A 5 53.76 -8.83 -19.66
C PRO A 5 52.35 -8.83 -20.29
N LEU A 6 51.68 -9.98 -20.18
CA LEU A 6 50.26 -10.16 -20.42
C LEU A 6 49.48 -9.36 -19.38
N LYS A 7 48.90 -8.21 -19.77
CA LYS A 7 47.97 -7.46 -18.90
C LYS A 7 46.56 -8.00 -19.10
N LEU A 8 46.10 -8.78 -18.14
CA LEU A 8 44.73 -9.27 -18.00
C LEU A 8 43.81 -8.07 -17.70
N ALA A 9 43.00 -7.65 -18.67
CA ALA A 9 41.97 -6.64 -18.47
C ALA A 9 40.76 -7.30 -17.79
N GLY A 10 40.66 -7.15 -16.46
CA GLY A 10 39.48 -7.56 -15.70
C GLY A 10 38.28 -6.68 -16.07
N HIS A 11 37.30 -7.26 -16.76
CA HIS A 11 36.01 -6.62 -16.98
C HIS A 11 35.19 -6.74 -15.69
N LEU A 12 35.09 -5.65 -14.91
CA LEU A 12 34.00 -5.50 -13.95
C LEU A 12 32.70 -5.36 -14.75
N ALA A 13 31.95 -6.46 -14.85
CA ALA A 13 30.55 -6.38 -15.23
C ALA A 13 29.81 -5.68 -14.08
N ILE A 14 29.52 -4.39 -14.24
CA ILE A 14 28.57 -3.68 -13.40
C ILE A 14 27.21 -4.25 -13.77
N PHE A 15 26.72 -5.20 -12.98
CA PHE A 15 25.33 -5.62 -13.07
C PHE A 15 24.48 -4.43 -12.67
N SER A 16 23.94 -3.72 -13.67
CA SER A 16 22.85 -2.79 -13.48
C SER A 16 21.68 -3.59 -12.89
N LEU A 17 21.50 -3.49 -11.57
CA LEU A 17 20.28 -3.93 -10.91
C LEU A 17 19.16 -3.09 -11.48
N VAL A 18 18.43 -3.65 -12.43
CA VAL A 18 17.16 -3.10 -12.89
C VAL A 18 16.24 -3.20 -11.67
N ASN A 19 16.09 -2.11 -10.91
CA ASN A 19 14.98 -1.99 -9.97
C ASN A 19 13.72 -1.97 -10.82
N ALA A 20 13.01 -3.09 -10.91
CA ALA A 20 11.65 -3.08 -11.40
C ALA A 20 10.83 -2.23 -10.42
N ASP A 21 10.06 -1.27 -10.93
CA ASP A 21 9.13 -0.51 -10.10
C ASP A 21 8.13 -1.50 -9.47
N CYS A 22 7.90 -1.37 -8.16
CA CYS A 22 6.97 -2.23 -7.42
C CYS A 22 5.53 -1.83 -7.70
N VAL A 23 5.05 -2.15 -8.90
CA VAL A 23 3.69 -1.86 -9.34
C VAL A 23 2.74 -2.87 -8.73
N LEU A 24 1.73 -2.40 -8.02
CA LEU A 24 0.64 -3.22 -7.48
C LEU A 24 -0.54 -3.20 -8.45
N HIS A 25 -1.17 -4.35 -8.67
CA HIS A 25 -2.39 -4.41 -9.46
C HIS A 25 -3.64 -4.58 -8.60
N THR A 26 -4.74 -4.02 -9.10
CA THR A 26 -6.03 -4.13 -8.42
C THR A 26 -6.53 -5.56 -8.43
N THR A 27 -7.03 -6.02 -7.29
CA THR A 27 -7.67 -7.33 -7.14
C THR A 27 -9.18 -7.28 -7.39
N LEU A 28 -9.74 -6.09 -7.64
CA LEU A 28 -11.13 -5.94 -8.03
C LEU A 28 -11.34 -6.50 -9.45
N LYS A 29 -12.05 -7.63 -9.53
CA LYS A 29 -12.44 -8.25 -10.81
C LYS A 29 -13.69 -7.61 -11.43
N GLU A 30 -14.51 -6.99 -10.60
CA GLU A 30 -15.78 -6.36 -10.97
C GLU A 30 -15.91 -4.99 -10.32
N GLN A 31 -16.72 -4.12 -10.91
CA GLN A 31 -16.98 -2.81 -10.34
C GLN A 31 -17.75 -2.92 -9.02
N VAL A 32 -17.22 -2.29 -7.98
CA VAL A 32 -17.91 -2.14 -6.69
C VAL A 32 -18.96 -1.04 -6.83
N THR A 33 -20.17 -1.30 -6.34
CA THR A 33 -21.29 -0.34 -6.37
C THR A 33 -21.76 0.07 -4.97
N LYS A 34 -21.34 -0.68 -3.94
CA LYS A 34 -21.75 -0.43 -2.56
C LYS A 34 -20.72 0.49 -1.90
N PRO A 35 -21.17 1.56 -1.23
CA PRO A 35 -20.26 2.44 -0.49
C PRO A 35 -19.74 1.75 0.78
N GLU A 36 -18.48 2.01 1.10
CA GLU A 36 -17.90 1.78 2.42
C GLU A 36 -18.62 2.67 3.44
N LYS A 37 -18.95 2.08 4.60
CA LYS A 37 -19.72 2.76 5.66
C LYS A 37 -18.87 3.09 6.87
N ARG A 38 -17.65 2.55 6.95
CA ARG A 38 -16.70 2.77 8.03
C ARG A 38 -15.97 4.09 7.79
N PRO A 39 -16.23 5.14 8.59
CA PRO A 39 -15.55 6.44 8.42
C PRO A 39 -14.03 6.33 8.62
N GLU A 40 -13.55 5.29 9.32
CA GLU A 40 -12.13 5.04 9.55
C GLU A 40 -11.38 4.60 8.28
N LEU A 41 -12.11 4.21 7.23
CA LEU A 41 -11.54 3.87 5.92
C LEU A 41 -11.92 4.84 4.82
N CYS A 42 -13.09 5.47 4.91
CA CYS A 42 -13.48 6.46 3.93
C CYS A 42 -14.38 7.53 4.53
N GLN A 43 -14.04 8.78 4.24
CA GLN A 43 -14.86 9.93 4.51
C GLN A 43 -14.91 10.81 3.27
N ALA A 44 -16.11 11.15 2.81
CA ALA A 44 -16.30 12.08 1.71
C ALA A 44 -15.82 13.48 2.14
N MET A 45 -14.86 14.04 1.41
CA MET A 45 -14.24 15.34 1.71
C MET A 45 -14.60 16.41 0.67
N GLY A 46 -15.32 16.05 -0.39
CA GLY A 46 -15.78 16.95 -1.44
C GLY A 46 -15.64 16.32 -2.84
N PRO A 47 -16.39 16.82 -3.83
CA PRO A 47 -16.51 16.19 -5.16
C PRO A 47 -15.17 16.04 -5.90
N ASP A 48 -14.18 16.86 -5.57
CA ASP A 48 -12.86 16.88 -6.20
C ASP A 48 -11.80 16.06 -5.43
N SER A 49 -12.22 15.25 -4.46
CA SER A 49 -11.32 14.47 -3.60
C SER A 49 -11.62 12.99 -3.63
N TRP A 50 -10.59 12.17 -3.64
CA TRP A 50 -10.65 10.73 -3.44
C TRP A 50 -9.96 10.37 -2.11
N THR A 51 -10.20 9.16 -1.63
CA THR A 51 -9.57 8.67 -0.39
C THR A 51 -8.61 7.53 -0.71
N PHE A 52 -7.39 7.63 -0.20
CA PHE A 52 -6.49 6.50 -0.10
C PHE A 52 -6.57 5.94 1.31
N ALA A 53 -6.77 4.64 1.43
CA ALA A 53 -6.93 3.94 2.68
C ALA A 53 -5.99 2.74 2.77
N MET A 54 -5.62 2.40 4.00
CA MET A 54 -4.91 1.17 4.32
C MET A 54 -5.70 0.45 5.41
N GLN A 55 -5.96 -0.85 5.19
CA GLN A 55 -6.55 -1.72 6.20
C GLN A 55 -5.59 -2.86 6.49
N ILE A 56 -5.22 -2.99 7.76
CA ILE A 56 -4.45 -4.11 8.29
C ILE A 56 -5.42 -4.88 9.16
N SER A 57 -5.61 -6.18 8.95
CA SER A 57 -6.40 -6.99 9.86
C SER A 57 -5.72 -8.31 10.18
N ALA A 58 -5.96 -8.82 11.38
CA ALA A 58 -5.68 -10.21 11.68
C ALA A 58 -6.79 -10.81 12.53
N VAL A 59 -6.95 -12.12 12.40
CA VAL A 59 -7.82 -12.93 13.23
C VAL A 59 -6.95 -13.96 13.91
N SER A 60 -7.09 -14.08 15.22
CA SER A 60 -6.48 -15.17 15.99
C SER A 60 -7.59 -16.09 16.48
N VAL A 61 -7.62 -17.32 15.96
CA VAL A 61 -8.46 -18.39 16.52
C VAL A 61 -7.61 -19.25 17.45
N PRO A 62 -8.07 -19.56 18.68
CA PRO A 62 -7.36 -20.50 19.54
C PRO A 62 -7.20 -21.84 18.83
N THR A 63 -5.96 -22.31 18.72
CA THR A 63 -5.66 -23.67 18.28
C THR A 63 -5.08 -24.43 19.46
N PHE A 64 -5.44 -25.70 19.60
CA PHE A 64 -4.88 -26.58 20.64
C PHE A 64 -3.57 -27.22 20.15
N ASP A 65 -2.77 -26.45 19.40
CA ASP A 65 -1.46 -26.86 18.91
C ASP A 65 -0.40 -26.20 19.80
N GLY A 66 0.10 -26.97 20.78
CA GLY A 66 1.11 -26.49 21.73
C GLY A 66 2.48 -26.24 21.10
N ASP A 67 2.73 -26.75 19.89
CA ASP A 67 4.00 -26.60 19.19
C ASP A 67 4.01 -25.35 18.28
N ASN A 68 2.84 -24.77 17.98
CA ASN A 68 2.71 -23.56 17.18
C ASN A 68 1.64 -22.59 17.76
N PRO A 69 2.04 -21.66 18.65
CA PRO A 69 1.12 -20.71 19.28
C PRO A 69 0.46 -19.72 18.30
N PHE A 70 0.87 -19.71 17.02
CA PHE A 70 0.32 -18.85 15.98
C PHE A 70 -0.43 -19.62 14.88
N ALA A 71 -0.66 -20.94 15.03
CA ALA A 71 -1.33 -21.76 14.01
C ALA A 71 -2.74 -21.26 13.63
N GLY A 72 -3.40 -20.50 14.51
CA GLY A 72 -4.69 -19.87 14.25
C GLY A 72 -4.64 -18.39 13.86
N TYR A 73 -3.45 -17.83 13.60
CA TYR A 73 -3.29 -16.43 13.21
C TYR A 73 -3.33 -16.29 11.69
N THR A 74 -4.26 -15.48 11.18
CA THR A 74 -4.31 -15.09 9.76
C THR A 74 -4.41 -13.57 9.64
N GLY A 75 -3.67 -12.98 8.70
CA GLY A 75 -3.61 -11.54 8.50
C GLY A 75 -3.87 -11.13 7.05
N THR A 76 -4.32 -9.90 6.86
CA THR A 76 -4.51 -9.27 5.55
C THR A 76 -4.00 -7.83 5.61
N LYS A 77 -3.23 -7.40 4.62
CA LYS A 77 -2.86 -6.00 4.42
C LYS A 77 -3.42 -5.55 3.07
N SER A 78 -4.11 -4.42 3.04
CA SER A 78 -4.68 -3.91 1.79
C SER A 78 -4.62 -2.41 1.72
N PHE A 79 -4.26 -1.90 0.54
CA PHE A 79 -4.49 -0.51 0.16
C PHE A 79 -5.79 -0.43 -0.64
N ILE A 80 -6.58 0.60 -0.41
CA ILE A 80 -7.88 0.78 -1.04
C ILE A 80 -7.97 2.22 -1.50
N VAL A 81 -8.41 2.43 -2.72
CA VAL A 81 -8.70 3.77 -3.24
C VAL A 81 -10.20 3.90 -3.42
N TYR A 82 -10.80 4.89 -2.77
CA TYR A 82 -12.22 5.19 -2.83
C TYR A 82 -12.48 6.50 -3.58
N ASP A 83 -13.59 6.56 -4.31
CA ASP A 83 -14.12 7.85 -4.79
C ASP A 83 -14.79 8.66 -3.65
N ASN A 84 -15.24 9.87 -3.95
CA ASN A 84 -15.93 10.73 -2.98
C ASN A 84 -17.27 10.16 -2.47
N ASN A 85 -17.83 9.12 -3.11
CA ASN A 85 -19.02 8.42 -2.61
C ASN A 85 -18.65 7.22 -1.73
N CYS A 86 -17.39 7.08 -1.37
CA CYS A 86 -16.83 5.93 -0.66
C CYS A 86 -17.02 4.60 -1.40
N ILE A 87 -17.07 4.63 -2.73
CA ILE A 87 -17.09 3.42 -3.55
C ILE A 87 -15.66 3.08 -3.94
N ALA A 88 -15.23 1.85 -3.63
CA ALA A 88 -13.88 1.38 -3.95
C ALA A 88 -13.68 1.33 -5.47
N LYS A 89 -12.59 1.93 -5.93
CA LYS A 89 -12.13 1.93 -7.34
C LYS A 89 -10.95 1.01 -7.56
N GLY A 90 -10.15 0.75 -6.52
CA GLY A 90 -9.07 -0.22 -6.55
C GLY A 90 -8.79 -0.80 -5.17
N VAL A 91 -8.35 -2.06 -5.14
CA VAL A 91 -7.89 -2.77 -3.93
C VAL A 91 -6.59 -3.48 -4.24
N TYR A 92 -5.54 -3.13 -3.52
CA TYR A 92 -4.17 -3.55 -3.77
C TYR A 92 -3.59 -4.24 -2.54
N SER A 93 -2.65 -5.14 -2.73
CA SER A 93 -1.91 -5.73 -1.62
C SER A 93 -0.53 -6.19 -2.10
N PRO A 94 0.54 -5.91 -1.35
CA PRO A 94 1.85 -6.53 -1.59
C PRO A 94 1.81 -8.06 -1.48
N ASP A 95 0.89 -8.60 -0.65
CA ASP A 95 0.82 -10.03 -0.33
C ASP A 95 0.19 -10.86 -1.48
N ASN A 96 -0.47 -10.23 -2.47
CA ASN A 96 -1.29 -10.94 -3.47
C ASN A 96 -0.55 -11.39 -4.73
N GLU A 97 0.67 -10.89 -4.97
CA GLU A 97 1.40 -11.11 -6.23
C GLU A 97 2.79 -11.71 -6.03
N ASP A 98 3.15 -12.10 -4.80
CA ASP A 98 4.55 -12.34 -4.39
C ASP A 98 5.47 -11.16 -4.79
N ASN A 99 4.88 -9.97 -4.91
CA ASN A 99 5.48 -8.76 -5.45
C ASN A 99 5.77 -7.75 -4.34
N ASP A 100 6.12 -8.26 -3.15
CA ASP A 100 6.71 -7.45 -2.10
C ASP A 100 8.18 -7.17 -2.43
N CYS A 101 8.41 -6.39 -3.49
CA CYS A 101 9.74 -5.93 -3.89
C CYS A 101 10.22 -4.70 -3.10
N GLY A 102 9.45 -4.30 -2.07
CA GLY A 102 9.75 -3.20 -1.18
C GLY A 102 9.20 -1.84 -1.63
N ILE A 103 9.34 -0.84 -0.75
CA ILE A 103 8.94 0.53 -1.06
C ILE A 103 9.94 1.21 -2.01
N PRO A 104 9.48 2.07 -2.94
CA PRO A 104 8.09 2.53 -3.09
C PRO A 104 7.21 1.58 -3.89
N TYR A 105 5.94 1.44 -3.48
CA TYR A 105 4.92 0.79 -4.30
C TYR A 105 4.22 1.80 -5.22
N TRP A 106 3.81 1.37 -6.40
CA TRP A 106 3.13 2.20 -7.40
C TRP A 106 1.76 1.63 -7.75
N ILE A 107 0.77 2.52 -7.90
CA ILE A 107 -0.57 2.21 -8.41
C ILE A 107 -0.83 3.10 -9.61
N ASN A 108 -1.00 2.48 -10.78
CA ASN A 108 -1.15 3.17 -12.08
C ASN A 108 -2.30 2.63 -12.94
N ASP A 109 -3.08 1.66 -12.43
CA ASP A 109 -4.12 0.95 -13.18
C ASP A 109 -5.55 1.48 -12.91
N ILE A 110 -5.70 2.50 -12.07
CA ILE A 110 -6.98 2.98 -11.56
C ILE A 110 -7.63 4.09 -12.42
N GLY A 111 -6.98 4.48 -13.52
CA GLY A 111 -7.52 5.47 -14.47
C GLY A 111 -7.51 6.91 -13.95
N MET A 112 -6.67 7.23 -12.96
CA MET A 112 -6.45 8.59 -12.51
C MET A 112 -5.42 9.32 -13.39
N PRO A 113 -5.41 10.67 -13.41
CA PRO A 113 -4.45 11.46 -14.18
C PRO A 113 -2.98 11.26 -13.79
N TYR A 114 -2.70 10.83 -12.55
CA TYR A 114 -1.37 10.60 -12.02
C TYR A 114 -1.31 9.27 -11.27
N ASP A 115 -0.12 8.71 -11.16
CA ASP A 115 0.11 7.49 -10.39
C ASP A 115 0.15 7.81 -8.89
N ILE A 116 -0.34 6.89 -8.06
CA ILE A 116 -0.12 6.95 -6.61
C ILE A 116 1.19 6.23 -6.30
N LYS A 117 2.07 6.92 -5.56
CA LYS A 117 3.32 6.36 -5.03
C LYS A 117 3.19 6.17 -3.52
N ILE A 118 3.22 4.94 -3.03
CA ILE A 118 3.33 4.67 -1.59
C ILE A 118 4.82 4.72 -1.23
N SER A 119 5.27 5.86 -0.71
CA SER A 119 6.69 6.16 -0.48
C SER A 119 7.18 5.69 0.90
N GLN A 120 6.27 5.64 1.87
CA GLN A 120 6.49 5.10 3.21
C GLN A 120 5.25 4.35 3.66
N VAL A 121 5.43 3.24 4.38
CA VAL A 121 4.32 2.47 4.93
C VAL A 121 4.79 1.64 6.12
N ASN A 122 3.99 1.64 7.18
CA ASN A 122 4.06 0.69 8.27
C ASN A 122 2.78 -0.14 8.27
N MET A 123 2.90 -1.43 7.94
CA MET A 123 1.76 -2.36 7.88
C MET A 123 1.62 -3.21 9.16
N ALA A 124 2.23 -2.80 10.26
CA ALA A 124 2.09 -3.47 11.55
C ALA A 124 0.73 -3.15 12.21
N LEU A 125 0.07 -4.16 12.76
CA LEU A 125 -1.17 -3.98 13.52
C LEU A 125 -0.94 -3.07 14.72
N GLY A 126 -1.85 -2.11 14.91
CA GLY A 126 -1.82 -1.11 15.98
C GLY A 126 -0.82 0.04 15.74
N ALA A 127 -0.01 -0.03 14.68
CA ALA A 127 1.00 0.97 14.33
C ALA A 127 0.95 1.33 12.84
N GLY A 128 -0.22 1.17 12.22
CA GLY A 128 -0.44 1.50 10.82
C GLY A 128 -0.07 2.95 10.53
N ASP A 129 0.70 3.15 9.47
CA ASP A 129 1.09 4.48 8.99
C ASP A 129 1.42 4.41 7.49
N PHE A 130 1.26 5.52 6.76
CA PHE A 130 1.73 5.62 5.38
C PHE A 130 1.99 7.08 4.97
N THR A 131 2.80 7.24 3.93
CA THR A 131 2.87 8.44 3.10
C THR A 131 2.63 8.05 1.65
N ILE A 132 1.70 8.74 1.00
CA ILE A 132 1.51 8.65 -0.45
C ILE A 132 1.90 9.94 -1.14
N GLY A 133 2.54 9.82 -2.30
CA GLY A 133 2.71 10.90 -3.26
C GLY A 133 1.65 10.79 -4.35
N TYR A 134 1.03 11.92 -4.71
CA TYR A 134 0.11 12.04 -5.84
C TYR A 134 0.24 13.41 -6.49
N ALA A 135 0.54 13.43 -7.79
CA ALA A 135 0.90 14.65 -8.53
C ALA A 135 2.06 15.42 -7.86
N ASN A 136 1.81 16.62 -7.36
CA ASN A 136 2.80 17.47 -6.67
C ASN A 136 2.64 17.48 -5.14
N GLY A 137 1.75 16.64 -4.58
CA GLY A 137 1.46 16.60 -3.14
C GLY A 137 1.90 15.28 -2.49
N ASP A 138 2.26 15.38 -1.22
CA ASP A 138 2.45 14.24 -0.31
C ASP A 138 1.34 14.26 0.75
N TYR A 139 0.76 13.10 1.04
CA TYR A 139 -0.34 12.94 1.99
C TYR A 139 0.01 11.84 2.98
N MET A 140 0.02 12.18 4.26
CA MET A 140 0.48 11.31 5.33
C MET A 140 -0.44 11.37 6.55
N ILE A 141 -0.39 10.32 7.37
CA ILE A 141 -1.19 10.24 8.60
C ILE A 141 -0.77 11.34 9.57
N GLY A 142 -1.76 11.94 10.24
CA GLY A 142 -1.55 13.04 11.18
C GLY A 142 -1.64 14.43 10.54
N GLU A 143 -1.78 14.51 9.21
CA GLU A 143 -1.98 15.78 8.48
C GLU A 143 -3.33 15.80 7.76
N ASN A 144 -3.90 16.99 7.54
CA ASN A 144 -5.04 17.21 6.62
C ASN A 144 -6.28 16.30 6.85
N GLY A 145 -6.53 15.89 8.09
CA GLY A 145 -7.64 15.00 8.44
C GLY A 145 -7.35 13.51 8.21
N ALA A 146 -6.14 13.15 7.83
CA ALA A 146 -5.69 11.77 7.70
C ALA A 146 -5.53 11.13 9.09
N THR A 147 -6.14 9.97 9.29
CA THR A 147 -6.14 9.29 10.58
C THR A 147 -5.90 7.80 10.44
N CYS A 148 -5.32 7.20 11.48
CA CYS A 148 -5.27 5.77 11.70
C CYS A 148 -5.97 5.44 13.01
N GLN A 149 -6.83 4.43 12.98
CA GLN A 149 -7.63 4.01 14.12
C GLN A 149 -7.56 2.49 14.29
N ASP A 150 -7.41 2.07 15.53
CA ASP A 150 -7.65 0.69 15.92
C ASP A 150 -9.17 0.47 16.04
N ILE A 151 -9.72 -0.34 15.13
CA ILE A 151 -11.14 -0.72 15.09
C ILE A 151 -11.34 -2.21 15.41
N SER A 152 -10.40 -2.79 16.15
CA SER A 152 -10.42 -4.18 16.60
C SER A 152 -11.70 -4.52 17.38
N LYS A 153 -12.24 -5.71 17.16
CA LYS A 153 -13.42 -6.23 17.87
C LYS A 153 -13.27 -7.73 18.13
N GLY A 154 -13.38 -8.12 19.40
CA GLY A 154 -13.26 -9.52 19.82
C GLY A 154 -11.89 -10.10 19.45
N LEU A 155 -11.88 -11.22 18.72
CA LEU A 155 -10.66 -11.89 18.26
C LEU A 155 -10.09 -11.33 16.95
N ARG A 156 -10.72 -10.28 16.40
CA ARG A 156 -10.29 -9.64 15.16
C ARG A 156 -9.59 -8.33 15.47
N ALA A 157 -8.29 -8.30 15.23
CA ALA A 157 -7.49 -7.09 15.26
C ALA A 157 -7.64 -6.35 13.91
N VAL A 158 -7.89 -5.04 13.93
CA VAL A 158 -8.00 -4.24 12.71
C VAL A 158 -7.44 -2.83 12.94
N THR A 159 -6.51 -2.41 12.10
CA THR A 159 -6.09 -1.01 11.97
C THR A 159 -6.58 -0.47 10.64
N ALA A 160 -7.31 0.64 10.68
CA ALA A 160 -7.84 1.33 9.53
C ALA A 160 -7.25 2.73 9.45
N CYS A 161 -6.62 3.04 8.32
CA CYS A 161 -5.98 4.30 8.04
C CYS A 161 -6.56 4.92 6.78
N HIS A 162 -6.66 6.23 6.71
CA HIS A 162 -7.05 6.93 5.49
C HIS A 162 -6.49 8.34 5.40
N THR A 163 -6.40 8.84 4.17
CA THR A 163 -6.19 10.26 3.83
C THR A 163 -7.02 10.60 2.60
N ALA A 164 -7.49 11.84 2.52
CA ALA A 164 -8.02 12.37 1.28
C ALA A 164 -6.92 12.98 0.41
N PHE A 165 -7.12 13.02 -0.90
CA PHE A 165 -6.25 13.68 -1.87
C PHE A 165 -7.08 14.21 -3.06
N PRO A 166 -6.66 15.33 -3.69
CA PRO A 166 -7.37 15.94 -4.82
C PRO A 166 -7.20 15.12 -6.10
N ILE A 167 -8.29 14.88 -6.84
CA ILE A 167 -8.29 14.08 -8.09
C ILE A 167 -7.33 14.68 -9.13
N ASN A 168 -7.27 16.01 -9.22
CA ASN A 168 -6.47 16.73 -10.22
C ASN A 168 -5.06 17.08 -9.73
N GLY A 169 -4.68 16.64 -8.52
CA GLY A 169 -3.43 17.04 -7.86
C GLY A 169 -3.48 18.45 -7.28
N GLU A 170 -2.49 18.77 -6.45
CA GLU A 170 -2.29 20.14 -5.96
C GLU A 170 -1.87 21.08 -7.09
N PRO A 171 -2.29 22.37 -7.05
CA PRO A 171 -1.77 23.40 -7.94
C PRO A 171 -0.23 23.45 -7.89
N LYS A 172 0.39 23.75 -9.03
CA LYS A 172 1.84 23.99 -9.11
C LYS A 172 2.22 25.37 -8.59
#